data_AF-A0ABD5XX44-F1
#
_entry.id   AF-A0ABD5XX44-F1
#
_cell.length_a   1.000
_cell.length_b   1.000
_cell.length_c   1.000
_cell.angle_alpha   90.00
_cell.angle_beta   90.00
_cell.angle_gamma   90.00
#
_symmetry.space_group_name_H-M   'P 1'
#
loop_
_entity.id
_entity.type
_entity.pdbx_description
1 polymer ?
#
loop_
_entity_poly.entity_id
_entity_poly.type
_entity_poly.pdbx_seq_one_letter_code
_entity_poly.pdbx_strand_id
1 'polypeptide(L)' 'METVDAETTERVYVSLYHNHVPKLVSDGIIVFSEAEETIEPAPNAEDVLAVLDQIGGYEDARQEDHASEEHGEGLS' A
#
# COMPACT_ATOMS: atom_id res chain seq x y z
N MET A 1 10.93 21.23 -0.25
CA MET A 1 10.19 20.42 0.72
C MET A 1 8.75 20.88 0.62
N GLU A 2 7.89 20.06 0.02
CA GLU A 2 6.47 20.36 -0.11
C GLU A 2 5.86 20.33 1.30
N THR A 3 5.33 21.46 1.76
CA THR A 3 4.66 21.55 3.06
C THR A 3 3.21 21.18 2.84
N VAL A 4 2.74 20.11 3.48
CA VAL A 4 1.32 19.76 3.49
C VAL A 4 0.58 20.85 4.27
N ASP A 5 -0.40 21.50 3.64
CA ASP A 5 -1.20 22.54 4.27
C ASP A 5 -2.17 21.94 5.31
N ALA A 6 -2.60 22.77 6.28
CA ALA A 6 -3.49 22.36 7.37
C ALA A 6 -4.82 21.79 6.87
N GLU A 7 -5.41 22.37 5.81
CA GLU A 7 -6.67 21.87 5.23
C GLU A 7 -6.50 20.45 4.66
N THR A 8 -5.37 20.22 3.98
CA THR A 8 -5.07 18.90 3.41
C THR A 8 -4.83 17.88 4.50
N THR A 9 -4.15 18.27 5.58
CA THR A 9 -3.91 17.43 6.75
C THR A 9 -5.22 17.01 7.41
N GLU A 10 -6.12 17.96 7.66
CA GLU A 10 -7.43 17.70 8.28
C GLU A 10 -8.29 16.77 7.41
N ARG A 11 -8.35 17.00 6.09
CA ARG A 11 -9.11 16.15 5.18
C ARG A 11 -8.60 14.71 5.16
N VAL A 12 -7.27 14.53 5.11
CA VAL A 12 -6.65 13.20 5.14
C VAL A 12 -6.93 12.53 6.47
N TYR A 13 -6.81 13.27 7.58
CA TYR A 13 -7.06 12.79 8.92
C TYR A 13 -8.49 12.24 9.08
N VAL A 14 -9.49 13.04 8.70
CA VAL A 14 -10.91 12.65 8.73
C VAL A 14 -11.15 11.40 7.88
N SER A 15 -10.57 11.34 6.67
CA SER A 15 -10.74 10.17 5.80
C SER A 15 -10.11 8.90 6.39
N LEU A 16 -8.91 9.00 6.95
CA LEU A 16 -8.25 7.88 7.59
C LEU A 16 -9.07 7.36 8.77
N TYR A 17 -9.45 8.26 9.68
CA TYR A 17 -10.13 7.91 10.93
C TYR A 17 -11.52 7.31 10.70
N HIS A 18 -12.30 7.86 9.77
CA HIS A 18 -13.69 7.44 9.59
C HIS A 18 -13.90 6.38 8.50
N ASN A 19 -13.01 6.29 7.50
CA ASN A 19 -13.21 5.37 6.39
C ASN A 19 -12.24 4.19 6.44
N HIS A 20 -10.95 4.46 6.60
CA HIS A 20 -9.92 3.44 6.37
C HIS A 20 -9.60 2.64 7.64
N VAL A 21 -9.38 3.31 8.78
CA VAL A 21 -9.09 2.65 10.06
C VAL A 21 -10.19 1.65 10.44
N PRO A 22 -11.50 2.01 10.41
CA PRO A 22 -12.55 1.06 10.81
C PRO A 22 -12.61 -0.18 9.92
N LYS A 23 -12.34 -0.02 8.63
CA LYS A 23 -12.31 -1.13 7.68
C LYS A 23 -11.15 -2.07 7.97
N LEU A 24 -9.94 -1.53 8.15
CA LEU A 24 -8.75 -2.33 8.43
C LEU A 24 -8.82 -3.05 9.79
N VAL A 25 -9.47 -2.43 10.79
CA VAL A 25 -9.77 -3.08 12.08
C VAL A 25 -10.77 -4.21 11.89
N SER A 26 -11.86 -3.97 11.14
CA SER A 26 -12.87 -5.00 10.84
C SER A 26 -12.27 -6.22 10.13
N ASP A 27 -11.30 -5.98 9.24
CA ASP A 27 -10.62 -7.03 8.47
C ASP A 27 -9.47 -7.69 9.26
N GLY A 28 -9.22 -7.28 10.52
CA GLY A 28 -8.18 -7.86 11.37
C GLY A 28 -6.76 -7.57 10.89
N ILE A 29 -6.58 -6.50 10.11
CA ILE A 29 -5.31 -6.08 9.52
C ILE A 29 -4.55 -5.17 10.48
N ILE A 30 -5.28 -4.32 11.22
CA ILE A 30 -4.69 -3.46 12.26
C ILE A 30 -5.45 -3.52 13.57
N VAL A 31 -4.76 -3.23 14.67
CA VAL A 31 -5.37 -2.79 15.94
C VAL A 31 -5.21 -1.29 16.04
N PHE A 32 -6.28 -0.59 16.38
CA PHE A 32 -6.26 0.85 16.62
C PHE A 32 -6.46 1.16 18.10
N SER A 33 -5.54 1.94 18.69
CA SER A 33 -5.68 2.50 20.04
C SER A 33 -6.21 3.91 19.94
N GLU A 34 -7.48 4.13 20.29
CA GLU A 34 -8.08 5.48 20.30
C GLU A 34 -7.46 6.38 21.40
N ALA A 35 -7.01 5.79 22.50
CA ALA A 35 -6.42 6.55 23.61
C ALA A 35 -5.04 7.11 23.29
N GLU A 36 -4.22 6.33 22.57
CA GLU A 36 -2.84 6.69 22.20
C GLU A 36 -2.75 7.20 20.76
N GLU A 37 -3.84 7.09 20.00
CA GLU A 37 -3.90 7.38 18.57
C GLU A 37 -2.87 6.61 17.73
N THR A 38 -2.58 5.37 18.14
CA THR A 38 -1.58 4.50 17.52
C THR A 38 -2.21 3.34 16.76
N ILE A 39 -1.46 2.84 15.77
CA ILE A 39 -1.82 1.69 14.96
C ILE A 39 -0.77 0.60 15.15
N GLU A 40 -1.21 -0.62 15.43
CA GLU A 40 -0.37 -1.81 15.52
C GLU A 40 -0.82 -2.87 14.50
N PRO A 41 0.10 -3.71 14.00
CA PRO A 41 -0.28 -4.85 13.16
C PRO A 41 -1.19 -5.82 13.93
N ALA A 42 -2.25 -6.27 13.28
CA ALA A 42 -3.11 -7.35 13.76
C ALA A 42 -2.78 -8.67 13.02
N PRO A 43 -3.36 -9.82 13.43
CA PRO A 43 -2.95 -11.13 12.91
C PRO A 43 -2.99 -11.28 11.39
N ASN A 44 -3.89 -10.59 10.68
CA ASN A 44 -4.00 -10.70 9.22
C ASN A 44 -3.04 -9.76 8.47
N ALA A 45 -2.24 -8.94 9.18
CA ALA A 45 -1.33 -7.98 8.54
C ALA A 45 -0.28 -8.67 7.66
N GLU A 46 0.37 -9.72 8.17
CA GLU A 46 1.43 -10.42 7.45
C GLU A 46 0.89 -11.14 6.20
N ASP A 47 -0.29 -11.75 6.29
CA ASP A 47 -0.94 -12.42 5.16
C ASP A 47 -1.31 -11.42 4.05
N VAL A 48 -1.87 -10.27 4.41
CA VAL A 48 -2.22 -9.22 3.45
C VAL A 48 -0.96 -8.67 2.79
N LEU A 49 0.10 -8.41 3.55
CA LEU A 49 1.38 -7.95 3.00
C LEU A 49 2.00 -8.98 2.05
N ALA A 50 1.97 -10.27 2.40
CA ALA A 50 2.49 -11.33 1.54
C ALA A 50 1.71 -11.45 0.22
N VAL A 51 0.40 -11.19 0.22
CA VAL A 51 -0.41 -11.15 -1.01
C VAL A 51 -0.08 -9.91 -1.84
N LEU A 52 0.04 -8.73 -1.21
CA LEU A 52 0.39 -7.49 -1.91
C LEU A 52 1.78 -7.56 -2.54
N ASP A 53 2.75 -8.16 -1.85
CA ASP A 53 4.10 -8.39 -2.36
C ASP A 53 4.09 -9.31 -3.60
N GLN A 54 3.28 -10.38 -3.58
CA GLN A 54 3.11 -11.24 -4.76
C GLN A 54 2.48 -10.50 -5.95
N ILE A 55 1.52 -9.60 -5.69
CA ILE A 55 0.90 -8.79 -6.75
C ILE A 55 1.92 -7.80 -7.33
N GLY A 56 2.66 -7.08 -6.49
CA GLY A 56 3.68 -6.13 -6.94
C GLY A 56 4.88 -6.79 -7.64
N GLY A 57 5.35 -7.93 -7.12
CA GLY A 57 6.42 -8.71 -7.75
C GLY A 57 6.01 -9.33 -9.08
N TYR A 58 4.72 -9.62 -9.27
CA TYR A 58 4.18 -10.05 -10.56
C TYR A 58 4.15 -8.93 -11.60
N GLU A 59 3.95 -7.68 -11.19
CA GLU A 59 4.00 -6.52 -12.09
C GLU A 59 5.45 -6.22 -12.52
N ASP A 60 6.43 -6.34 -11.62
CA ASP A 60 7.85 -6.18 -11.92
C ASP A 60 8.36 -7.24 -12.92
N ALA A 61 8.04 -8.52 -12.69
CA ALA A 61 8.45 -9.62 -13.57
C ALA A 61 7.90 -9.50 -15.01
N ARG A 62 6.74 -8.86 -15.19
CA ARG A 62 6.19 -8.59 -16.53
C ARG A 62 6.86 -7.45 -17.25
N GLN A 63 7.40 -6.51 -16.50
CA GLN A 63 8.13 -5.38 -17.09
C GLN A 63 9.53 -5.81 -17.52
N GLU A 64 10.15 -6.76 -16.83
CA GLU A 64 11.45 -7.35 -17.22
C GLU A 64 11.37 -8.25 -18.46
N ASP A 65 10.26 -8.98 -18.66
CA ASP A 65 10.04 -9.83 -19.85
C ASP A 65 10.02 -8.99 -21.14
N HIS A 66 9.38 -7.81 -21.10
CA HIS A 66 9.33 -6.88 -22.23
C HIS A 66 10.66 -6.16 -22.53
N ALA A 67 11.53 -5.98 -21.52
CA ALA A 67 12.84 -5.35 -21.72
C ALA A 67 13.86 -6.32 -22.33
N SER A 68 13.68 -7.63 -22.14
CA SER A 68 14.56 -8.66 -22.72
C SER A 68 14.31 -8.92 -24.21
N GLU A 69 13.17 -8.48 -24.75
CA GLU A 69 12.76 -8.73 -26.14
C GLU A 69 13.15 -7.61 -27.13
N GLU A 70 13.50 -6.40 -26.66
CA GLU A 70 13.81 -5.25 -27.53
C GLU A 70 15.20 -5.34 -28.21
N HIS A 71 16.13 -6.14 -27.70
CA HIS A 71 17.51 -6.24 -28.23
C HIS A 71 17.71 -7.43 -29.17
N GLY A 72 16.72 -7.68 -30.05
CA GLY A 72 16.68 -8.88 -30.88
C GLY A 72 16.57 -8.70 -32.39
N GLU A 73 16.50 -7.48 -32.95
CA GLU A 73 16.20 -7.35 -34.40
C GLU A 73 17.02 -6.27 -35.08
N GLY A 74 18.21 -6.67 -35.57
CA GLY A 74 19.11 -5.80 -36.31
C GLY A 74 20.08 -6.56 -37.22
N LEU A 75 19.62 -7.59 -37.94
CA LEU A 75 20.38 -8.21 -39.04
C LEU A 75 19.43 -8.78 -40.11
N SER A 76 19.21 -8.04 -41.20
CA SER A 76 19.11 -8.56 -42.58
C SER A 76 19.11 -7.41 -43.58
#